data_AF-A0AAD5WXV4-F1
#
_entry.id   AF-A0AAD5WXV4-F1
#
_cell.length_a   1.000
_cell.length_b   1.000
_cell.length_c   1.000
_cell.angle_alpha   90.00
_cell.angle_beta   90.00
_cell.angle_gamma   90.00
#
_symmetry.space_group_name_H-M   'P 1'
#
loop_
_entity.id
_entity.type
_entity.pdbx_description
1 polymer ?
#
loop_
_entity_poly.entity_id
_entity_poly.type
_entity_poly.pdbx_seq_one_letter_code
_entity_poly.pdbx_strand_id
1 'polypeptide(L)'
;MDEDRPRTRVILHVDLDAFYCQVEHVRLGIPTSVPLCVQQWNGLIAVNYAARAAGIKRHCTTEEALVKCSGVFDAPTYYSSRETAEEQILEPVSYEPPLLVATYANGETEPKYHTEGVSALTHKVSLEPYRRASAKIMKIFQRYCQKFQRASIDEAYLDVTEEVNNRIARLNLVETADSGADADEPLVNWEGAGYIVGEEVTESFGWHDLALRIGAAISQEIRDAVFKELRYTCSCGIAHNKTLAKLCSALNKPNKQTVLRESQVLQFMEKLPMSSIRNLGGKLGAEVESELKVETAGDLW
;
A
#
# COMPACT_ATOMS: atom_id res chain seq x y z
N MET A 1 13.28 16.08 28.95
CA MET A 1 13.22 15.50 27.60
C MET A 1 14.35 16.17 26.86
N ASP A 2 15.40 15.42 26.54
CA ASP A 2 16.70 15.96 26.15
C ASP A 2 16.59 16.89 24.92
N GLU A 3 17.03 18.14 25.05
CA GLU A 3 16.90 19.15 23.98
C GLU A 3 17.87 18.89 22.81
N ASP A 4 18.88 18.03 23.00
CA ASP A 4 19.94 17.76 22.02
C ASP A 4 19.66 16.61 21.03
N ARG A 5 18.53 15.91 21.16
CA ARG A 5 18.20 14.83 20.21
C ARG A 5 17.62 15.39 18.90
N PRO A 6 18.20 15.11 17.72
CA PRO A 6 17.59 15.50 16.46
C PRO A 6 16.22 14.84 16.32
N ARG A 7 15.18 15.66 16.17
CA ARG A 7 13.82 15.18 15.89
C ARG A 7 13.74 14.69 14.46
N THR A 8 14.14 13.44 14.25
CA THR A 8 14.10 12.80 12.94
C THR A 8 12.65 12.51 12.55
N ARG A 9 12.20 13.07 11.42
CA ARG A 9 10.85 12.80 10.90
C ARG A 9 10.74 11.36 10.43
N VAL A 10 9.63 10.69 10.72
CA VAL A 10 9.34 9.35 10.19
C VAL A 10 7.98 9.37 9.51
N ILE A 11 8.00 9.14 8.19
CA ILE A 11 6.82 9.17 7.35
C ILE A 11 6.53 7.75 6.85
N LEU A 12 5.29 7.31 7.05
CA LEU A 12 4.76 6.11 6.43
C LEU A 12 3.92 6.51 5.21
N HIS A 13 4.07 5.75 4.13
CA HIS A 13 3.12 5.75 3.02
C HIS A 13 2.50 4.36 2.91
N VAL A 14 1.20 4.26 3.20
CA VAL A 14 0.45 2.99 3.18
C VAL A 14 -0.45 2.97 1.95
N ASP A 15 -0.38 1.89 1.17
CA ASP A 15 -1.05 1.74 -0.14
C ASP A 15 -1.67 0.34 -0.23
N LEU A 16 -2.99 0.26 -0.44
CA LEU A 16 -3.72 -1.00 -0.47
C LEU A 16 -3.42 -1.80 -1.76
N ASP A 17 -3.09 -3.08 -1.60
CA ASP A 17 -2.65 -3.92 -2.71
C ASP A 17 -3.81 -4.22 -3.67
N ALA A 18 -3.75 -3.80 -4.94
CA ALA A 18 -4.83 -4.07 -5.91
C ALA A 18 -6.25 -3.82 -5.35
N PHE A 19 -6.43 -2.66 -4.70
CA PHE A 19 -7.54 -2.37 -3.77
C PHE A 19 -8.92 -2.85 -4.21
N TYR A 20 -9.36 -2.54 -5.44
CA TYR A 20 -10.71 -2.89 -5.88
C TYR A 20 -10.88 -4.41 -5.99
N CYS A 21 -9.85 -5.14 -6.44
CA CYS A 21 -9.88 -6.60 -6.43
C CYS A 21 -10.01 -7.14 -5.01
N GLN A 22 -9.33 -6.55 -4.02
CA GLN A 22 -9.46 -7.00 -2.64
C GLN A 22 -10.84 -6.73 -2.05
N VAL A 23 -11.47 -5.59 -2.38
CA VAL A 23 -12.86 -5.30 -1.99
C VAL A 23 -13.79 -6.40 -2.50
N GLU A 24 -13.58 -6.85 -3.73
CA GLU A 24 -14.37 -7.92 -4.33
C GLU A 24 -14.02 -9.31 -3.76
N HIS A 25 -12.74 -9.58 -3.48
CA HIS A 25 -12.32 -10.79 -2.75
C HIS A 25 -13.02 -10.91 -1.39
N VAL A 26 -13.04 -9.82 -0.61
CA VAL A 26 -13.73 -9.79 0.69
C VAL A 26 -15.24 -9.91 0.54
N ARG A 27 -15.84 -9.23 -0.45
CA ARG A 27 -17.29 -9.29 -0.70
C ARG A 27 -17.75 -10.70 -1.09
N LEU A 28 -16.96 -11.39 -1.92
CA LEU A 28 -17.29 -12.70 -2.47
C LEU A 28 -16.75 -13.88 -1.66
N GLY A 29 -15.89 -13.62 -0.65
CA GLY A 29 -15.23 -14.68 0.11
C GLY A 29 -14.18 -15.45 -0.70
N ILE A 30 -13.59 -14.83 -1.73
CA ILE A 30 -12.60 -15.45 -2.61
C ILE A 30 -11.19 -15.20 -2.07
N PRO A 31 -10.30 -16.21 -2.01
CA PRO A 31 -8.92 -16.00 -1.63
C PRO A 31 -8.15 -15.13 -2.63
N THR A 32 -7.27 -14.25 -2.14
CA THR A 32 -6.46 -13.35 -2.98
C THR A 32 -5.49 -14.06 -3.92
N SER A 33 -5.24 -15.35 -3.70
CA SER A 33 -4.46 -16.23 -4.58
C SER A 33 -5.19 -16.59 -5.86
N VAL A 34 -6.52 -16.43 -5.91
CA VAL A 34 -7.32 -16.64 -7.10
C VAL A 34 -7.19 -15.41 -8.01
N PRO A 35 -6.84 -15.57 -9.30
CA PRO A 35 -6.85 -14.47 -10.25
C PRO A 35 -8.23 -13.77 -10.29
N LEU A 36 -8.22 -12.44 -10.18
CA LEU A 36 -9.44 -11.62 -10.20
C LEU A 36 -9.14 -10.25 -10.80
N CYS A 37 -10.02 -9.82 -11.71
CA CYS A 37 -10.01 -8.50 -12.30
C CYS A 37 -11.33 -7.79 -12.04
N VAL A 38 -11.28 -6.48 -11.80
CA VAL A 38 -12.47 -5.62 -11.69
C VAL A 38 -12.61 -4.81 -12.97
N GLN A 39 -13.79 -4.86 -13.56
CA GLN A 39 -14.10 -4.24 -14.83
C GLN A 39 -15.03 -3.03 -14.64
N GLN A 40 -14.78 -1.99 -15.42
CA GLN A 40 -15.69 -0.87 -15.62
C GLN A 40 -15.91 -0.69 -17.12
N TRP A 41 -17.14 -0.94 -17.57
CA TRP A 41 -17.47 -1.01 -19.01
C TRP A 41 -16.52 -1.97 -19.72
N ASN A 42 -15.85 -1.58 -20.79
CA ASN A 42 -14.97 -2.47 -21.55
C ASN A 42 -13.54 -2.55 -20.99
N GLY A 43 -13.22 -1.83 -19.90
CA GLY A 43 -11.85 -1.71 -19.39
C GLY A 43 -11.65 -2.31 -18.01
N LEU A 44 -10.54 -3.01 -17.81
CA LEU A 44 -10.10 -3.45 -16.49
C LEU A 44 -9.53 -2.28 -15.69
N ILE A 45 -10.12 -2.00 -14.52
CA ILE A 45 -9.73 -0.92 -13.63
C ILE A 45 -8.87 -1.39 -12.45
N ALA A 46 -8.93 -2.68 -12.12
CA ALA A 46 -8.01 -3.31 -11.17
C ALA A 46 -7.73 -4.75 -11.55
N VAL A 47 -6.51 -5.20 -11.25
CA VAL A 47 -5.99 -6.54 -11.53
C VAL A 47 -5.20 -6.98 -10.31
N ASN A 48 -5.57 -8.09 -9.69
CA ASN A 48 -4.86 -8.63 -8.54
C ASN A 48 -3.52 -9.28 -8.93
N TYR A 49 -2.69 -9.58 -7.94
CA TYR A 49 -1.34 -10.08 -8.18
C TYR A 49 -1.31 -11.46 -8.85
N ALA A 50 -2.26 -12.34 -8.55
CA ALA A 50 -2.38 -13.63 -9.23
C ALA A 50 -2.69 -13.46 -10.73
N ALA A 51 -3.60 -12.56 -11.10
CA ALA A 51 -3.88 -12.24 -12.50
C ALA A 51 -2.69 -11.53 -13.20
N ARG A 52 -1.95 -10.67 -12.50
CA ARG A 52 -0.73 -10.03 -13.04
C ARG A 52 0.37 -11.06 -13.35
N ALA A 53 0.50 -12.11 -12.55
CA ALA A 53 1.45 -13.19 -12.82
C ALA A 53 1.18 -13.91 -14.14
N ALA A 54 -0.08 -13.90 -14.62
CA ALA A 54 -0.46 -14.38 -15.95
C ALA A 54 -0.29 -13.33 -17.08
N GLY A 55 0.34 -12.18 -16.79
CA GLY A 55 0.61 -11.13 -17.78
C GLY A 55 -0.54 -10.17 -18.05
N ILE A 56 -1.60 -10.20 -17.24
CA ILE A 56 -2.74 -9.29 -17.34
C ILE A 56 -2.36 -7.92 -16.76
N LYS A 57 -2.66 -6.86 -17.51
CA LYS A 57 -2.37 -5.48 -17.13
C LYS A 57 -3.67 -4.71 -16.97
N ARG A 58 -3.63 -3.65 -16.16
CA ARG A 58 -4.71 -2.66 -16.12
C ARG A 58 -4.89 -2.06 -17.52
N HIS A 59 -6.13 -1.71 -17.87
CA HIS A 59 -6.53 -1.23 -19.19
C HIS A 59 -6.51 -2.25 -20.34
N CYS A 60 -6.17 -3.52 -20.09
CA CYS A 60 -6.51 -4.59 -21.03
C CYS A 60 -8.04 -4.72 -21.17
N THR A 61 -8.49 -5.21 -22.32
CA THR A 61 -9.89 -5.62 -22.48
C THR A 61 -10.13 -6.97 -21.82
N THR A 62 -11.40 -7.34 -21.66
CA THR A 62 -11.79 -8.64 -21.13
C THR A 62 -11.37 -9.78 -22.04
N GLU A 63 -11.47 -9.60 -23.34
CA GLU A 63 -11.06 -10.59 -24.34
C GLU A 63 -9.55 -10.84 -24.27
N GLU A 64 -8.76 -9.77 -24.16
CA GLU A 64 -7.30 -9.88 -23.99
C GLU A 64 -6.92 -10.59 -22.68
N ALA A 65 -7.68 -10.35 -21.61
CA ALA A 65 -7.46 -10.99 -20.31
C ALA A 65 -7.79 -12.50 -20.37
N LEU A 66 -8.90 -12.87 -21.02
CA LEU A 66 -9.32 -14.26 -21.23
C LEU A 66 -8.29 -15.07 -22.04
N VAL A 67 -7.69 -14.45 -23.05
CA VAL A 67 -6.62 -15.10 -23.85
C VAL A 67 -5.40 -15.43 -22.98
N LYS A 68 -5.07 -14.54 -22.03
CA LYS A 68 -3.89 -14.70 -21.15
C LYS A 68 -4.14 -15.68 -20.01
N CYS A 69 -5.36 -15.73 -19.50
CA CYS A 69 -5.75 -16.64 -18.42
C CYS A 69 -7.23 -16.98 -18.57
N SER A 70 -7.50 -18.14 -19.19
CA SER A 70 -8.87 -18.62 -19.42
C SER A 70 -9.66 -18.76 -18.12
N GLY A 71 -8.97 -19.09 -17.02
CA GLY A 71 -9.52 -19.20 -15.67
C GLY A 71 -9.39 -17.94 -14.80
N VAL A 72 -9.13 -16.74 -15.36
CA VAL A 72 -9.02 -15.47 -14.59
C VAL A 72 -10.31 -15.06 -13.86
N PHE A 73 -11.32 -15.86 -14.07
CA PHE A 73 -12.73 -15.56 -13.97
C PHE A 73 -13.45 -16.74 -13.34
N ASP A 74 -12.87 -17.94 -13.39
CA ASP A 74 -13.34 -19.15 -12.72
C ASP A 74 -12.89 -19.15 -11.25
N ALA A 75 -13.48 -18.30 -10.39
CA ALA A 75 -13.26 -18.49 -8.96
C ALA A 75 -14.17 -19.61 -8.45
N PRO A 76 -13.61 -20.62 -7.74
CA PRO A 76 -14.42 -21.55 -6.98
C PRO A 76 -15.13 -20.77 -5.87
N THR A 77 -16.46 -20.86 -5.83
CA THR A 77 -17.34 -20.16 -4.88
C THR A 77 -17.36 -20.79 -3.47
N TYR A 78 -16.31 -21.53 -3.09
CA TYR A 78 -16.25 -22.22 -1.81
C TYR A 78 -14.99 -21.83 -1.03
N TYR A 79 -15.19 -21.24 0.15
CA TYR A 79 -14.17 -21.24 1.20
C TYR A 79 -14.82 -21.44 2.58
N SER A 80 -14.37 -22.46 3.31
CA SER A 80 -14.66 -22.62 4.74
C SER A 80 -13.67 -21.79 5.53
N SER A 81 -14.14 -20.82 6.31
CA SER A 81 -13.28 -20.16 7.29
C SER A 81 -12.88 -21.18 8.37
N ARG A 82 -11.57 -21.40 8.57
CA ARG A 82 -11.08 -21.98 9.84
C ARG A 82 -10.51 -20.86 10.68
N GLU A 83 -11.16 -20.59 11.82
CA GLU A 83 -10.53 -20.33 13.14
C GLU A 83 -11.53 -20.17 14.29
N THR A 84 -12.80 -20.59 14.15
CA THR A 84 -13.74 -20.80 15.26
C THR A 84 -14.65 -21.98 14.94
N ALA A 85 -15.01 -22.78 15.95
CA ALA A 85 -15.73 -24.06 15.85
C ALA A 85 -17.21 -23.96 15.44
N GLU A 86 -17.60 -23.00 14.60
CA GLU A 86 -18.93 -22.89 14.01
C GLU A 86 -18.79 -22.74 12.50
N GLU A 87 -18.91 -23.88 11.80
CA GLU A 87 -18.92 -23.95 10.34
C GLU A 87 -20.19 -23.27 9.79
N GLN A 88 -20.12 -21.98 9.47
CA GLN A 88 -21.09 -21.38 8.56
C GLN A 88 -20.61 -21.60 7.13
N ILE A 89 -21.19 -22.58 6.46
CA ILE A 89 -21.14 -22.72 5.01
C ILE A 89 -21.90 -21.51 4.45
N LEU A 90 -21.19 -20.50 3.97
CA LEU A 90 -21.79 -19.40 3.22
C LEU A 90 -22.26 -19.94 1.87
N GLU A 91 -23.47 -19.58 1.44
CA GLU A 91 -23.95 -19.95 0.11
C GLU A 91 -23.01 -19.37 -0.96
N PRO A 92 -22.67 -20.15 -2.01
CA PRO A 92 -21.81 -19.69 -3.08
C PRO A 92 -22.42 -18.46 -3.75
N VAL A 93 -21.73 -17.32 -3.69
CA VAL A 93 -22.15 -16.13 -4.43
C VAL A 93 -21.77 -16.32 -5.89
N SER A 94 -22.76 -16.57 -6.75
CA SER A 94 -22.55 -16.60 -8.20
C SER A 94 -22.16 -15.21 -8.70
N TYR A 95 -21.08 -15.10 -9.45
CA TYR A 95 -20.78 -13.92 -10.26
C TYR A 95 -20.39 -14.35 -11.66
N GLU A 96 -20.84 -13.61 -12.67
CA GLU A 96 -20.36 -13.79 -14.03
C GLU A 96 -19.09 -12.96 -14.23
N PRO A 97 -18.03 -13.57 -14.77
CA PRO A 97 -16.82 -12.83 -15.04
C PRO A 97 -16.85 -12.16 -16.42
N PRO A 98 -16.16 -11.03 -16.61
CA PRO A 98 -15.43 -10.23 -15.62
C PRO A 98 -16.33 -9.62 -14.56
N LEU A 99 -15.80 -9.45 -13.35
CA LEU A 99 -16.55 -8.84 -12.27
C LEU A 99 -16.74 -7.35 -12.53
N LEU A 100 -17.95 -6.98 -12.93
CA LEU A 100 -18.34 -5.61 -13.16
C LEU A 100 -18.57 -4.88 -11.83
N VAL A 101 -18.08 -3.64 -11.76
CA VAL A 101 -18.40 -2.73 -10.64
C VAL A 101 -19.92 -2.59 -10.45
N ALA A 102 -20.35 -2.33 -9.22
CA ALA A 102 -21.75 -2.01 -8.95
C ALA A 102 -22.24 -0.84 -9.82
N THR A 103 -23.52 -0.87 -10.20
CA THR A 103 -24.15 0.14 -11.06
C THR A 103 -25.52 0.55 -10.53
N TYR A 104 -26.01 1.70 -10.97
CA TYR A 104 -27.40 2.11 -10.87
C TYR A 104 -28.07 1.87 -12.23
N ALA A 105 -29.15 1.10 -12.27
CA ALA A 105 -30.02 1.05 -13.44
C ALA A 105 -31.01 2.25 -13.46
N ASN A 106 -31.63 2.51 -14.60
CA ASN A 106 -32.64 3.57 -14.72
C ASN A 106 -33.78 3.39 -13.70
N GLY A 107 -33.99 4.40 -12.87
CA GLY A 107 -35.02 4.41 -11.82
C GLY A 107 -34.60 3.81 -10.48
N GLU A 108 -33.39 3.26 -10.37
CA GLU A 108 -32.87 2.75 -9.10
C GLU A 108 -32.22 3.84 -8.26
N THR A 109 -32.43 3.79 -6.94
CA THR A 109 -31.85 4.73 -5.97
C THR A 109 -30.63 4.17 -5.24
N GLU A 110 -30.38 2.86 -5.33
CA GLU A 110 -29.28 2.17 -4.65
C GLU A 110 -28.45 1.37 -5.66
N PRO A 111 -27.12 1.31 -5.51
CA PRO A 111 -26.27 0.59 -6.44
C PRO A 111 -26.33 -0.92 -6.19
N LYS A 112 -26.36 -1.70 -7.27
CA LYS A 112 -26.37 -3.17 -7.23
C LYS A 112 -25.31 -3.75 -8.14
N TYR A 113 -24.91 -4.99 -7.85
CA TYR A 113 -24.08 -5.79 -8.75
C TYR A 113 -24.98 -6.49 -9.76
N HIS A 114 -25.25 -5.82 -10.88
CA HIS A 114 -26.05 -6.37 -11.97
C HIS A 114 -25.23 -7.38 -12.79
N THR A 115 -25.83 -8.52 -13.12
CA THR A 115 -25.19 -9.60 -13.89
C THR A 115 -25.66 -9.67 -15.34
N GLU A 116 -26.84 -9.12 -15.66
CA GLU A 116 -27.44 -9.18 -16.99
C GLU A 116 -27.83 -7.80 -17.51
N GLY A 117 -27.78 -7.61 -18.83
CA GLY A 117 -28.30 -6.40 -19.49
C GLY A 117 -27.58 -5.09 -19.14
N VAL A 118 -26.37 -5.16 -18.55
CA VAL A 118 -25.64 -3.98 -18.12
C VAL A 118 -25.04 -3.24 -19.31
N SER A 119 -25.30 -1.94 -19.41
CA SER A 119 -24.84 -1.11 -20.52
C SER A 119 -24.57 0.31 -20.09
N ALA A 120 -23.55 0.95 -20.68
CA ALA A 120 -23.23 2.35 -20.47
C ALA A 120 -24.35 3.31 -20.90
N LEU A 121 -25.32 2.83 -21.69
CA LEU A 121 -26.50 3.60 -22.11
C LEU A 121 -27.62 3.62 -21.07
N THR A 122 -27.72 2.57 -20.25
CA THR A 122 -28.86 2.34 -19.34
C THR A 122 -28.46 2.32 -17.87
N HIS A 123 -27.16 2.29 -17.59
CA HIS A 123 -26.61 2.19 -16.24
C HIS A 123 -25.54 3.26 -15.98
N LYS A 124 -25.32 3.56 -14.69
CA LYS A 124 -24.23 4.40 -14.21
C LYS A 124 -23.38 3.67 -13.18
N VAL A 125 -22.07 3.74 -13.33
CA VAL A 125 -21.10 3.13 -12.39
C VAL A 125 -21.24 3.73 -10.99
N SER A 126 -21.20 2.85 -9.99
CA SER A 126 -21.08 3.16 -8.58
C SER A 126 -19.78 2.61 -8.02
N LEU A 127 -18.90 3.52 -7.60
CA LEU A 127 -17.68 3.17 -6.86
C LEU A 127 -17.89 3.20 -5.34
N GLU A 128 -19.14 3.27 -4.90
CA GLU A 128 -19.50 3.42 -3.49
C GLU A 128 -19.04 2.26 -2.60
N PRO A 129 -19.09 0.98 -3.04
CA PRO A 129 -18.52 -0.12 -2.26
C PRO A 129 -17.03 0.11 -1.90
N TYR A 130 -16.24 0.57 -2.86
CA TYR A 130 -14.82 0.88 -2.67
C TYR A 130 -14.61 2.10 -1.77
N ARG A 131 -15.45 3.15 -1.89
CA ARG A 131 -15.38 4.32 -0.99
C ARG A 131 -15.71 3.95 0.45
N ARG A 132 -16.71 3.10 0.67
CA ARG A 132 -17.08 2.61 2.01
C ARG A 132 -15.97 1.75 2.63
N ALA A 133 -15.37 0.84 1.85
CA ALA A 133 -14.22 0.06 2.28
C ALA A 133 -13.03 0.96 2.66
N SER A 134 -12.69 1.92 1.78
CA SER A 134 -11.67 2.93 2.03
C SER A 134 -11.92 3.70 3.32
N ALA A 135 -13.15 4.20 3.54
CA ALA A 135 -13.47 4.96 4.74
C ALA A 135 -13.26 4.14 6.04
N LYS A 136 -13.52 2.83 6.03
CA LYS A 136 -13.23 1.95 7.18
C LYS A 136 -11.72 1.82 7.42
N ILE A 137 -10.94 1.64 6.37
CA ILE A 137 -9.46 1.51 6.44
C ILE A 137 -8.83 2.82 6.91
N MET A 138 -9.28 3.97 6.40
CA MET A 138 -8.76 5.28 6.81
C MET A 138 -9.05 5.55 8.29
N LYS A 139 -10.18 5.08 8.84
CA LYS A 139 -10.46 5.13 10.29
C LYS A 139 -9.46 4.30 11.09
N ILE A 140 -9.02 3.14 10.57
CA ILE A 140 -7.96 2.35 11.21
C ILE A 140 -6.68 3.18 11.26
N PHE A 141 -6.25 3.77 10.14
CA PHE A 141 -5.05 4.61 10.09
C PHE A 141 -5.09 5.78 11.10
N GLN A 142 -6.23 6.45 11.21
CA GLN A 142 -6.42 7.57 12.16
C GLN A 142 -6.29 7.17 13.63
N ARG A 143 -6.51 5.89 13.99
CA ARG A 143 -6.28 5.42 15.38
C ARG A 143 -4.79 5.37 15.74
N TYR A 144 -3.92 5.20 14.75
CA TYR A 144 -2.47 5.06 14.96
C TYR A 144 -1.70 6.37 14.82
N CYS A 145 -2.24 7.33 14.06
CA CYS A 145 -1.56 8.60 13.83
C CYS A 145 -2.58 9.72 13.61
N GLN A 146 -2.49 10.77 14.43
CA GLN A 146 -3.35 11.96 14.29
C GLN A 146 -2.92 12.83 13.09
N LYS A 147 -1.61 12.86 12.78
CA LYS A 147 -1.05 13.57 11.61
C LYS A 147 -1.18 12.72 10.35
N PHE A 148 -2.42 12.53 9.95
CA PHE A 148 -2.82 11.68 8.84
C PHE A 148 -3.23 12.52 7.62
N GLN A 149 -2.78 12.12 6.44
CA GLN A 149 -3.22 12.67 5.16
C GLN A 149 -3.68 11.55 4.23
N ARG A 150 -4.99 11.51 3.94
CA ARG A 150 -5.52 10.73 2.82
C ARG A 150 -5.02 11.32 1.51
N ALA A 151 -4.33 10.52 0.70
CA ALA A 151 -3.79 10.95 -0.59
C ALA A 151 -4.67 10.49 -1.77
N SER A 152 -5.27 9.32 -1.67
CA SER A 152 -6.21 8.78 -2.66
C SER A 152 -7.34 7.97 -1.99
N ILE A 153 -8.08 7.18 -2.78
CA ILE A 153 -9.04 6.22 -2.25
C ILE A 153 -8.35 5.06 -1.52
N ASP A 154 -7.14 4.69 -1.90
CA ASP A 154 -6.44 3.49 -1.44
C ASP A 154 -5.09 3.76 -0.78
N GLU A 155 -4.70 5.04 -0.64
CA GLU A 155 -3.40 5.39 -0.08
C GLU A 155 -3.44 6.60 0.87
N ALA A 156 -2.52 6.61 1.82
CA ALA A 156 -2.36 7.69 2.79
C ALA A 156 -0.93 7.84 3.28
N TYR A 157 -0.61 9.06 3.72
CA TYR A 157 0.61 9.39 4.46
C TYR A 157 0.31 9.55 5.94
N LEU A 158 1.17 8.97 6.79
CA LEU A 158 1.11 9.14 8.24
C LEU A 158 2.46 9.70 8.71
N ASP A 159 2.44 10.82 9.41
CA ASP A 159 3.62 11.35 10.09
C ASP A 159 3.68 10.79 11.51
N VAL A 160 4.39 9.67 11.66
CA VAL A 160 4.48 8.91 12.93
C VAL A 160 5.63 9.38 13.82
N THR A 161 6.17 10.58 13.56
CA THR A 161 7.34 11.10 14.27
C THR A 161 7.10 11.18 15.78
N GLU A 162 5.90 11.56 16.20
CA GLU A 162 5.56 11.69 17.63
C GLU A 162 5.43 10.32 18.29
N GLU A 163 4.76 9.37 17.62
CA GLU A 163 4.58 8.00 18.06
C GLU A 163 5.94 7.28 18.19
N VAL A 164 6.85 7.51 17.25
CA VAL A 164 8.23 7.02 17.29
C VAL A 164 8.99 7.59 18.49
N ASN A 165 8.97 8.91 18.67
CA ASN A 165 9.67 9.56 19.78
C ASN A 165 9.16 9.09 21.15
N ASN A 166 7.84 8.93 21.29
CA ASN A 166 7.22 8.40 22.50
C ASN A 166 7.65 6.96 22.79
N ARG A 167 7.80 6.10 21.77
CA ARG A 167 8.31 4.74 21.96
C ARG A 167 9.78 4.74 22.37
N ILE A 168 10.59 5.61 21.79
CA ILE A 168 12.02 5.69 22.13
C ILE A 168 12.21 6.17 23.57
N ALA A 169 11.44 7.16 24.01
CA ALA A 169 11.47 7.62 25.39
C ALA A 169 11.11 6.51 26.41
N ARG A 170 10.25 5.54 26.01
CA ARG A 170 9.86 4.39 26.85
C ARG A 170 10.87 3.26 26.87
N LEU A 171 11.79 3.18 25.90
CA LEU A 171 12.81 2.13 25.87
C LEU A 171 13.90 2.34 26.94
N ASN A 172 13.82 3.42 27.74
CA ASN A 172 14.82 3.79 28.74
C ASN A 172 16.26 3.73 28.20
N LEU A 173 16.45 3.99 26.89
CA LEU A 173 17.77 4.19 26.27
C LEU A 173 18.45 5.49 26.75
N VAL A 174 17.99 6.03 27.89
CA VAL A 174 18.48 7.23 28.58
C VAL A 174 18.52 6.91 30.09
N GLU A 175 19.23 5.86 30.46
CA GLU A 175 19.83 5.74 31.80
C GLU A 175 21.35 5.72 31.62
N THR A 176 21.95 6.89 31.36
CA THR A 176 23.31 7.32 31.77
C THR A 176 23.60 8.68 31.15
N ALA A 177 23.11 9.75 31.77
CA ALA A 177 23.56 11.11 31.48
C ALA A 177 24.19 11.68 32.75
N ASP A 178 25.39 11.19 33.07
CA ASP A 178 26.33 11.89 33.95
C ASP A 178 27.78 11.85 33.42
N SER A 179 27.94 11.55 32.12
CA SER A 179 29.20 11.74 31.40
C SER A 179 28.91 12.59 30.17
N GLY A 180 29.34 13.85 30.21
CA GLY A 180 29.35 14.70 29.04
C GLY A 180 30.19 14.09 27.91
N ALA A 181 29.76 14.37 26.68
CA ALA A 181 30.28 13.92 25.39
C ALA A 181 29.91 12.47 25.01
N ASP A 182 29.23 12.35 23.86
CA ASP A 182 28.82 11.14 23.15
C ASP A 182 27.86 10.20 23.90
N ALA A 183 26.56 10.48 23.82
CA ALA A 183 25.56 9.43 24.02
C ALA A 183 25.76 8.38 22.92
N ASP A 184 26.22 7.19 23.29
CA ASP A 184 26.47 6.07 22.36
C ASP A 184 25.28 5.93 21.39
N GLU A 185 25.57 5.99 20.09
CA GLU A 185 24.54 5.79 19.07
C GLU A 185 23.86 4.44 19.27
N PRO A 186 22.51 4.37 19.26
CA PRO A 186 21.82 3.13 19.57
C PRO A 186 22.09 2.09 18.49
N LEU A 187 22.40 0.85 18.91
CA LEU A 187 22.39 -0.32 18.03
C LEU A 187 20.96 -0.58 17.53
N VAL A 188 20.84 -0.83 16.24
CA VAL A 188 19.56 -1.07 15.56
C VAL A 188 19.61 -2.43 14.89
N ASN A 189 18.78 -3.36 15.37
CA ASN A 189 18.54 -4.64 14.70
C ASN A 189 17.34 -4.52 13.74
N TRP A 190 17.57 -4.87 12.48
CA TRP A 190 16.58 -4.78 11.40
C TRP A 190 15.65 -6.00 11.26
N GLU A 191 15.80 -7.02 12.11
CA GLU A 191 14.92 -8.19 12.13
C GLU A 191 13.45 -7.76 12.25
N GLY A 192 12.61 -8.29 11.35
CA GLY A 192 11.17 -7.98 11.29
C GLY A 192 10.81 -6.59 10.77
N ALA A 193 11.78 -5.77 10.32
CA ALA A 193 11.50 -4.44 9.77
C ALA A 193 10.93 -4.47 8.34
N GLY A 194 10.99 -5.61 7.66
CA GLY A 194 10.65 -5.75 6.25
C GLY A 194 11.91 -5.67 5.37
N TYR A 195 11.75 -5.18 4.14
CA TYR A 195 12.87 -5.02 3.23
C TYR A 195 13.60 -3.70 3.52
N ILE A 196 14.92 -3.74 3.65
CA ILE A 196 15.75 -2.55 3.79
C ILE A 196 16.36 -2.25 2.41
N VAL A 197 16.17 -1.03 1.92
CA VAL A 197 16.78 -0.61 0.64
C VAL A 197 18.29 -0.53 0.80
N GLY A 198 19.03 -1.16 -0.10
CA GLY A 198 20.49 -1.14 -0.12
C GLY A 198 21.11 -2.53 0.02
N GLU A 199 22.32 -2.57 0.55
CA GLU A 199 23.01 -3.82 0.91
C GLU A 199 22.31 -4.54 2.06
N GLU A 200 22.45 -5.87 2.12
CA GLU A 200 21.93 -6.68 3.22
C GLU A 200 22.56 -6.23 4.54
N VAL A 201 21.77 -5.53 5.34
CA VAL A 201 22.17 -5.03 6.65
C VAL A 201 21.35 -5.73 7.72
N THR A 202 22.02 -6.43 8.62
CA THR A 202 21.39 -7.02 9.81
C THR A 202 21.31 -6.01 10.94
N GLU A 203 22.37 -5.22 11.10
CA GLU A 203 22.53 -4.26 12.18
C GLU A 203 23.11 -2.94 11.68
N SER A 204 22.69 -1.84 12.30
CA SER A 204 23.29 -0.53 12.10
C SER A 204 23.26 0.28 13.40
N PHE A 205 23.76 1.51 13.35
CA PHE A 205 23.81 2.41 14.50
C PHE A 205 23.15 3.74 14.16
N GLY A 206 22.64 4.42 15.18
CA GLY A 206 22.25 5.81 15.09
C GLY A 206 20.75 6.06 15.24
N TRP A 207 20.44 7.28 15.64
CA TRP A 207 19.08 7.71 15.98
C TRP A 207 18.11 7.72 14.80
N HIS A 208 18.63 7.95 13.59
CA HIS A 208 17.83 7.92 12.34
C HIS A 208 17.34 6.50 12.05
N ASP A 209 18.25 5.53 12.12
CA ASP A 209 17.96 4.12 11.89
C ASP A 209 17.03 3.56 12.97
N LEU A 210 17.23 3.92 14.24
CA LEU A 210 16.33 3.53 15.33
C LEU A 210 14.91 4.07 15.10
N ALA A 211 14.80 5.34 14.67
CA ALA A 211 13.52 5.97 14.38
C ALA A 211 12.78 5.25 13.23
N LEU A 212 13.49 4.93 12.14
CA LEU A 212 12.93 4.16 11.03
C LEU A 212 12.54 2.75 11.44
N ARG A 213 13.34 2.07 12.26
CA ARG A 213 13.06 0.71 12.77
C ARG A 213 11.78 0.68 13.60
N ILE A 214 11.55 1.70 14.43
CA ILE A 214 10.31 1.83 15.20
C ILE A 214 9.14 2.22 14.29
N GLY A 215 9.38 3.08 13.28
CA GLY A 215 8.41 3.35 12.22
C GLY A 215 7.97 2.08 11.49
N ALA A 216 8.90 1.15 11.22
CA ALA A 216 8.61 -0.15 10.62
C ALA A 216 7.75 -1.04 11.55
N ALA A 217 7.98 -0.99 12.86
CA ALA A 217 7.11 -1.70 13.82
C ALA A 217 5.68 -1.13 13.84
N ILE A 218 5.54 0.21 13.85
CA ILE A 218 4.23 0.89 13.77
C ILE A 218 3.53 0.54 12.45
N SER A 219 4.27 0.53 11.34
CA SER A 219 3.76 0.11 10.04
C SER A 219 3.19 -1.30 10.07
N GLN A 220 3.92 -2.25 10.65
CA GLN A 220 3.47 -3.64 10.78
C GLN A 220 2.19 -3.73 11.62
N GLU A 221 2.10 -3.04 12.75
CA GLU A 221 0.89 -3.00 13.58
C GLU A 221 -0.33 -2.44 12.82
N ILE A 222 -0.15 -1.38 12.04
CA ILE A 222 -1.21 -0.80 11.21
C ILE A 222 -1.67 -1.82 10.16
N ARG A 223 -0.74 -2.44 9.45
CA ARG A 223 -1.01 -3.44 8.41
C ARG A 223 -1.75 -4.65 8.99
N ASP A 224 -1.32 -5.13 10.15
CA ASP A 224 -1.97 -6.22 10.87
C ASP A 224 -3.38 -5.86 11.32
N ALA A 225 -3.62 -4.64 11.80
CA ALA A 225 -4.96 -4.19 12.16
C ALA A 225 -5.90 -4.13 10.95
N VAL A 226 -5.42 -3.62 9.82
CA VAL A 226 -6.19 -3.60 8.55
C VAL A 226 -6.55 -5.02 8.13
N PHE A 227 -5.60 -5.96 8.19
CA PHE A 227 -5.84 -7.35 7.81
C PHE A 227 -6.78 -8.05 8.81
N LYS A 228 -6.54 -7.92 10.11
CA LYS A 228 -7.33 -8.58 11.16
C LYS A 228 -8.78 -8.12 11.17
N GLU A 229 -9.02 -6.82 11.03
CA GLU A 229 -10.37 -6.25 11.12
C GLU A 229 -11.13 -6.30 9.79
N LEU A 230 -10.45 -6.11 8.66
CA LEU A 230 -11.11 -5.90 7.37
C LEU A 230 -10.65 -6.86 6.26
N ARG A 231 -9.67 -7.74 6.53
CA ARG A 231 -9.13 -8.74 5.59
C ARG A 231 -8.49 -8.14 4.33
N TYR A 232 -8.05 -6.88 4.41
CA TYR A 232 -7.28 -6.24 3.36
C TYR A 232 -5.78 -6.30 3.66
N THR A 233 -4.96 -6.53 2.65
CA THR A 233 -3.51 -6.33 2.71
C THR A 233 -3.13 -4.97 2.16
N CYS A 234 -2.05 -4.42 2.67
CA CYS A 234 -1.43 -3.23 2.13
C CYS A 234 0.08 -3.33 2.21
N SER A 235 0.72 -2.55 1.34
CA SER A 235 2.15 -2.37 1.34
C SER A 235 2.51 -0.99 1.90
N CYS A 236 3.67 -0.89 2.56
CA CYS A 236 4.07 0.35 3.22
C CYS A 236 5.51 0.74 2.90
N GLY A 237 5.74 2.02 2.63
CA GLY A 237 7.09 2.59 2.58
C GLY A 237 7.36 3.42 3.83
N ILE A 238 8.56 3.31 4.38
CA ILE A 238 9.01 3.99 5.60
C ILE A 238 10.26 4.79 5.25
N ALA A 239 10.20 6.11 5.39
CA ALA A 239 11.31 7.02 5.08
C ALA A 239 11.17 8.36 5.82
N HIS A 240 12.13 9.27 5.64
CA HIS A 240 12.14 10.58 6.29
C HIS A 240 11.30 11.67 5.58
N ASN A 241 10.68 11.36 4.44
CA ASN A 241 9.77 12.27 3.75
C ASN A 241 8.73 11.52 2.88
N LYS A 242 7.69 12.24 2.44
CA LYS A 242 6.57 11.68 1.66
C LYS A 242 7.01 11.10 0.31
N THR A 243 7.90 11.77 -0.42
CA THR A 243 8.33 11.32 -1.74
C THR A 243 9.04 9.98 -1.65
N LEU A 244 10.01 9.86 -0.74
CA LEU A 244 10.74 8.61 -0.50
C LEU A 244 9.83 7.51 0.03
N ALA A 245 8.96 7.81 0.99
CA ALA A 245 8.01 6.82 1.52
C ALA A 245 7.09 6.27 0.41
N LYS A 246 6.60 7.14 -0.49
CA LYS A 246 5.79 6.71 -1.64
C LYS A 246 6.56 5.76 -2.55
N LEU A 247 7.80 6.12 -2.92
CA LEU A 247 8.65 5.29 -3.75
C LEU A 247 8.90 3.92 -3.10
N CYS A 248 9.27 3.90 -1.82
CA CYS A 248 9.52 2.67 -1.07
C CYS A 248 8.30 1.72 -1.01
N SER A 249 7.10 2.27 -0.85
CA SER A 249 5.86 1.47 -0.78
C SER A 249 5.57 0.68 -2.06
N ALA A 250 6.14 1.10 -3.19
CA ALA A 250 5.95 0.46 -4.49
C ALA A 250 6.97 -0.64 -4.79
N LEU A 251 8.14 -0.64 -4.12
CA LEU A 251 9.26 -1.52 -4.45
C LEU A 251 8.96 -3.00 -4.18
N ASN A 252 8.29 -3.27 -3.06
CA ASN A 252 7.99 -4.62 -2.61
C ASN A 252 6.50 -4.72 -2.36
N LYS A 253 5.74 -5.10 -3.40
CA LYS A 253 4.32 -5.43 -3.27
C LYS A 253 4.08 -6.86 -3.77
N PRO A 254 3.07 -7.58 -3.26
CA PRO A 254 2.05 -7.16 -2.29
C PRO A 254 2.40 -7.49 -0.83
N ASN A 255 1.67 -6.89 0.11
CA ASN A 255 1.71 -7.21 1.53
C ASN A 255 3.12 -7.22 2.15
N LYS A 256 3.95 -6.25 1.77
CA LYS A 256 5.28 -6.07 2.34
C LYS A 256 5.48 -4.63 2.77
N GLN A 257 6.58 -4.38 3.46
CA GLN A 257 6.99 -3.04 3.80
C GLN A 257 8.47 -2.84 3.48
N THR A 258 8.82 -1.61 3.15
CA THR A 258 10.15 -1.24 2.69
C THR A 258 10.64 -0.01 3.46
N VAL A 259 11.81 -0.12 4.08
CA VAL A 259 12.50 0.97 4.78
C VAL A 259 13.61 1.52 3.90
N LEU A 260 13.69 2.84 3.74
CA LEU A 260 14.84 3.51 3.16
C LEU A 260 15.60 4.28 4.25
N ARG A 261 16.82 3.81 4.55
CA ARG A 261 17.74 4.43 5.48
C ARG A 261 18.30 5.73 4.90
N GLU A 262 18.60 6.70 5.76
CA GLU A 262 19.20 7.97 5.36
C GLU A 262 20.51 7.76 4.57
N SER A 263 21.35 6.82 5.02
CA SER A 263 22.62 6.49 4.36
C SER A 263 22.47 5.93 2.94
N GLN A 264 21.28 5.47 2.57
CA GLN A 264 21.00 4.81 1.28
C GLN A 264 20.24 5.72 0.31
N VAL A 265 19.85 6.93 0.73
CA VAL A 265 19.04 7.84 -0.09
C VAL A 265 19.75 8.22 -1.39
N LEU A 266 21.02 8.61 -1.34
CA LEU A 266 21.76 9.03 -2.53
C LEU A 266 21.87 7.91 -3.56
N GLN A 267 22.29 6.72 -3.13
CA GLN A 267 22.42 5.55 -4.00
C GLN A 267 21.06 5.09 -4.55
N PHE A 268 20.00 5.17 -3.74
CA PHE A 268 18.65 4.86 -4.18
C PHE A 268 18.15 5.83 -5.26
N MET A 269 18.42 7.13 -5.09
CA MET A 269 17.99 8.17 -6.01
C MET A 269 18.83 8.20 -7.30
N GLU A 270 20.10 7.83 -7.25
CA GLU A 270 21.03 7.85 -8.40
C GLU A 270 20.45 7.18 -9.65
N LYS A 271 19.77 6.03 -9.49
CA LYS A 271 19.22 5.24 -10.61
C LYS A 271 17.73 5.45 -10.85
N LEU A 272 17.09 6.37 -10.13
CA LEU A 272 15.64 6.54 -10.18
C LEU A 272 15.25 7.34 -11.43
N PRO A 273 14.42 6.81 -12.35
CA PRO A 273 13.96 7.59 -13.50
C PRO A 273 13.19 8.84 -13.05
N MET A 274 13.41 9.97 -13.73
CA MET A 274 12.77 11.24 -13.39
C MET A 274 11.24 11.13 -13.37
N SER A 275 10.66 10.44 -14.36
CA SER A 275 9.23 10.13 -14.43
C SER A 275 8.64 9.35 -13.24
N SER A 276 9.48 8.67 -12.44
CA SER A 276 9.04 7.94 -11.24
C SER A 276 8.85 8.85 -10.03
N ILE A 277 9.46 10.04 -10.04
CA ILE A 277 9.33 11.01 -8.95
C ILE A 277 7.95 11.66 -9.02
N ARG A 278 7.28 11.74 -7.87
CA ARG A 278 5.95 12.36 -7.76
C ARG A 278 5.98 13.78 -8.31
N ASN A 279 4.97 14.10 -9.13
CA ASN A 279 4.82 15.35 -9.91
C ASN A 279 5.70 15.48 -11.17
N LEU A 280 6.61 14.53 -11.42
CA LEU A 280 7.46 14.53 -12.63
C LEU A 280 7.07 13.44 -13.65
N GLY A 281 6.03 12.64 -13.40
CA GLY A 281 5.54 11.64 -14.39
C GLY A 281 4.76 12.20 -15.58
N GLY A 282 4.81 13.51 -15.83
CA GLY A 282 3.99 14.19 -16.84
C GLY A 282 4.79 15.21 -17.66
N LYS A 283 4.10 16.22 -18.21
CA LYS A 283 4.72 17.22 -19.09
C LYS A 283 5.91 17.94 -18.45
N LEU A 284 5.79 18.33 -17.18
CA LEU A 284 6.87 18.99 -16.45
C LEU A 284 8.12 18.11 -16.36
N GLY A 285 7.98 16.81 -16.08
CA GLY A 285 9.16 15.93 -16.04
C GLY A 285 9.78 15.74 -17.41
N ALA A 286 8.96 15.60 -18.46
CA ALA A 286 9.46 15.53 -19.83
C ALA A 286 10.22 16.81 -20.26
N GLU A 287 9.75 17.98 -19.80
CA GLU A 287 10.43 19.26 -20.00
C GLU A 287 11.77 19.31 -19.25
N VAL A 288 11.79 18.90 -17.97
CA VAL A 288 13.03 18.82 -17.17
C VAL A 288 14.05 17.86 -17.80
N GLU A 289 13.63 16.65 -18.20
CA GLU A 289 14.47 15.66 -18.89
C GLU A 289 15.06 16.26 -20.18
N SER A 290 14.23 16.95 -20.97
CA SER A 290 14.67 17.55 -22.25
C SER A 290 15.60 18.76 -22.07
N GLU A 291 15.30 19.67 -21.16
CA GLU A 291 16.06 20.91 -20.99
C GLU A 291 17.40 20.66 -20.30
N LEU A 292 17.42 19.80 -19.27
CA LEU A 292 18.63 19.49 -18.51
C LEU A 292 19.41 18.31 -19.10
N LYS A 293 18.85 17.58 -20.07
CA LYS A 293 19.44 16.38 -20.69
C LYS A 293 19.76 15.30 -19.66
N VAL A 294 18.78 15.04 -18.81
CA VAL A 294 18.84 14.08 -17.70
C VAL A 294 17.81 12.97 -17.90
N GLU A 295 18.12 11.76 -17.42
CA GLU A 295 17.19 10.62 -17.48
C GLU A 295 16.81 10.15 -16.06
N THR A 296 17.76 10.25 -15.13
CA THR A 296 17.64 9.81 -13.75
C THR A 296 17.77 11.00 -12.79
N ALA A 297 17.34 10.80 -11.55
CA ALA A 297 17.54 11.81 -10.52
C ALA A 297 19.03 12.08 -10.28
N GLY A 298 19.88 11.05 -10.38
CA GLY A 298 21.33 11.14 -10.21
C GLY A 298 22.00 12.15 -11.12
N ASP A 299 21.47 12.33 -12.34
CA ASP A 299 22.04 13.26 -13.33
C ASP A 299 21.91 14.75 -12.92
N LEU A 300 21.19 15.06 -11.83
CA LEU A 300 21.02 16.42 -11.31
C LEU A 300 22.16 16.91 -10.40
N TRP A 301 23.11 16.06 -9.98
CA TRP A 301 24.22 16.44 -9.10
C TRP A 301 25.55 15.79 -9.46
#